data_AF-A0A7R8CBA5-F1
#
_entry.id   AF-A0A7R8CBA5-F1
#
_cell.length_a   1.000
_cell.length_b   1.000
_cell.length_c   1.000
_cell.angle_alpha   90.00
_cell.angle_beta   90.00
_cell.angle_gamma   90.00
#
_symmetry.space_group_name_H-M   'P 1'
#
loop_
_entity.id
_entity.type
_entity.pdbx_description
1 polymer ?
#
loop_
_entity_poly.entity_id
_entity_poly.type
_entity_poly.pdbx_seq_one_letter_code
_entity_poly.pdbx_strand_id
1 'polypeptide(L)'
;MTRLQLIFVLFLLNIILVWGESKDRDGRLSLFSVVSFDNTECTSSDTSARCGTCYSSSECAEKGGRAAGNCAAGFGVCCLFIVDTCGSTISRNNSYFRSPGFPTAFTVTAATACAFTIQRCQSNICSIRLDFENLITSEPADGACGANNFDKITITSPSGFSPPGPGGLCGDGLSGQHMYVDTTLAGAVTFNVDAGTAAIANRAWNIKVTQIACDDMNRPPQGCTQYFTGPSGSIKSYNFDGGQINDGHLYSNCIRQEEGFCGIDYSAVGDNDFLLKAATAIKSQDAAIAIDCQETSVVIPTVLVPAAPPTLLEFCGGKFNTQSLQTEHGVARSTTTPFRFDFRAKTAADADGLAGFNLSKLQQFGQLVITDLNLHLKGPQYHQRQYLLFLSSVCFSSEDPKDILSSIDLLLFSIQLSSS
;
A
#
# COMPACT_ATOMS: atom_id res chain seq x y z
N MET A 1 12.48 60.73 46.52
CA MET A 1 12.37 59.75 45.42
C MET A 1 12.78 58.39 45.95
N THR A 2 11.81 57.49 46.08
CA THR A 2 12.00 56.14 46.62
C THR A 2 12.57 55.23 45.53
N ARG A 3 13.38 54.22 45.90
CA ARG A 3 14.05 53.28 44.98
C ARG A 3 13.11 52.61 43.95
N LEU A 4 11.81 52.61 44.19
CA LEU A 4 10.78 52.08 43.29
C LEU A 4 10.53 52.98 42.07
N GLN A 5 10.70 54.30 42.18
CA GLN A 5 10.51 55.24 41.07
C GLN A 5 11.67 55.20 40.06
N LEU A 6 12.88 54.86 40.50
CA LEU A 6 14.06 54.75 39.61
C LEU A 6 14.01 53.47 38.76
N ILE A 7 13.47 52.38 39.31
CA ILE A 7 13.31 51.09 38.61
C ILE A 7 12.25 51.21 37.50
N PHE A 8 11.17 51.95 37.73
CA PHE A 8 10.12 52.15 36.74
C PHE A 8 10.58 52.99 35.53
N VAL A 9 11.44 53.98 35.75
CA VAL A 9 12.02 54.81 34.68
C VAL A 9 13.04 54.02 33.85
N LEU A 10 13.85 53.16 34.47
CA LEU A 10 14.78 52.26 33.77
C LEU A 10 14.08 51.16 32.97
N PHE A 11 12.91 50.70 33.42
CA PHE A 11 12.12 49.71 32.68
C PHE A 11 11.45 50.32 31.44
N LEU A 12 10.98 51.56 31.52
CA LEU A 12 10.40 52.28 30.37
C LEU A 12 11.45 52.68 29.32
N LEU A 13 12.69 52.99 29.73
CA LEU A 13 13.79 53.27 28.80
C LEU A 13 14.29 52.03 28.03
N ASN A 14 14.08 50.81 28.54
CA ASN A 14 14.41 49.57 27.84
C ASN A 14 13.31 49.06 26.90
N ILE A 15 12.07 49.55 27.03
CA ILE A 15 10.95 49.16 26.15
C ILE A 15 10.90 50.04 24.87
N ILE A 16 11.61 51.16 24.82
CA ILE A 16 11.64 52.07 23.65
C ILE A 16 12.73 51.70 22.62
N LEU A 17 13.60 50.71 22.90
CA LEU A 17 14.69 50.31 21.99
C LEU A 17 14.46 49.00 21.21
N VAL A 18 13.28 48.39 21.33
CA VAL A 18 12.91 47.24 20.50
C VAL A 18 11.53 47.55 19.93
N TRP A 19 11.35 47.35 18.63
CA TRP A 19 10.25 47.81 17.76
C TRP A 19 10.46 49.21 17.15
N GLY A 20 11.09 49.22 15.98
CA GLY A 20 11.02 50.36 15.06
C GLY A 20 12.23 50.62 14.18
N GLU A 21 13.00 49.62 13.73
CA GLU A 21 13.85 49.85 12.56
C GLU A 21 13.00 49.65 11.30
N SER A 22 12.23 50.68 10.95
CA SER A 22 11.85 50.90 9.56
C SER A 22 13.14 51.17 8.78
N LYS A 23 13.70 50.13 8.19
CA LYS A 23 14.70 50.28 7.13
C LYS A 23 14.01 50.96 5.95
N ASP A 24 14.04 52.30 5.95
CA ASP A 24 14.07 53.07 4.71
C ASP A 24 15.37 52.69 3.98
N ARG A 25 15.33 51.56 3.29
CA ARG A 25 16.26 51.28 2.21
C ARG A 25 15.80 52.14 1.06
N ASP A 26 16.57 53.20 0.87
CA ASP A 26 16.74 53.94 -0.36
C ASP A 26 16.29 53.10 -1.58
N GLY A 27 15.23 53.58 -2.21
CA GLY A 27 14.51 52.94 -3.30
C GLY A 27 15.36 52.86 -4.55
N ARG A 28 16.26 51.88 -4.59
CA ARG A 28 16.55 51.15 -5.81
C ARG A 28 15.70 49.90 -5.79
N LEU A 29 14.64 49.91 -6.59
CA LEU A 29 13.82 48.73 -6.89
C LEU A 29 14.74 47.61 -7.41
N SER A 30 15.17 46.73 -6.50
CA SER A 30 15.61 45.40 -6.88
C SER A 30 14.34 44.69 -7.36
N LEU A 31 14.08 44.77 -8.66
CA LEU A 31 12.93 44.22 -9.38
C LEU A 31 12.77 42.70 -9.26
N PHE A 32 13.49 42.05 -8.35
CA PHE A 32 13.43 40.62 -8.09
C PHE A 32 13.34 40.39 -6.59
N SER A 33 12.12 40.44 -6.04
CA SER A 33 11.83 39.74 -4.79
C SER A 33 11.85 38.25 -5.11
N VAL A 34 12.93 37.56 -4.74
CA VAL A 34 13.00 36.10 -4.84
C VAL A 34 12.05 35.54 -3.78
N VAL A 35 10.88 35.10 -4.21
CA VAL A 35 9.92 34.39 -3.35
C VAL A 35 10.41 32.95 -3.24
N SER A 36 10.77 32.53 -2.04
CA SER A 36 11.12 31.14 -1.72
C SER A 36 9.93 30.47 -1.04
N PHE A 37 9.62 29.26 -1.45
CA PHE A 37 8.57 28.41 -0.89
C PHE A 37 9.06 26.95 -0.91
N ASP A 38 8.46 26.11 -0.06
CA ASP A 38 8.79 24.69 -0.02
C ASP A 38 8.28 23.97 -1.27
N ASN A 39 9.08 23.02 -1.75
CA ASN A 39 8.73 22.20 -2.92
C ASN A 39 7.77 21.08 -2.51
N THR A 40 6.51 21.43 -2.26
CA THR A 40 5.46 20.49 -1.85
C THR A 40 4.81 19.80 -3.05
N GLU A 41 4.15 18.67 -2.84
CA GLU A 41 3.29 18.05 -3.86
C GLU A 41 2.17 19.03 -4.26
N CYS A 42 1.79 18.98 -5.53
CA CYS A 42 0.72 19.78 -6.11
C CYS A 42 -0.06 18.95 -7.12
N THR A 43 -1.28 19.34 -7.44
CA THR A 43 -2.09 18.68 -8.47
C THR A 43 -2.10 19.52 -9.74
N SER A 44 -1.92 18.88 -10.89
CA SER A 44 -1.87 19.56 -12.16
C SER A 44 -3.27 19.99 -12.61
N SER A 45 -3.33 21.08 -13.38
CA SER A 45 -4.59 21.60 -13.94
C SER A 45 -5.01 20.91 -15.24
N ASP A 46 -4.36 19.82 -15.62
CA ASP A 46 -4.74 19.06 -16.81
C ASP A 46 -5.82 18.03 -16.51
N THR A 47 -6.44 17.48 -17.57
CA THR A 47 -7.56 16.53 -17.47
C THR A 47 -7.25 15.27 -16.68
N SER A 48 -5.98 14.96 -16.43
CA SER A 48 -5.55 13.78 -15.68
C SER A 48 -5.22 14.08 -14.21
N ALA A 49 -5.36 15.34 -13.76
CA ALA A 49 -5.14 15.77 -12.37
C ALA A 49 -3.86 15.17 -11.74
N ARG A 50 -2.75 15.22 -12.48
CA ARG A 50 -1.51 14.54 -12.14
C ARG A 50 -0.82 15.20 -10.97
N CYS A 51 -0.15 14.41 -10.15
CA CYS A 51 0.60 14.97 -9.03
C CYS A 51 1.99 15.42 -9.50
N GLY A 52 2.32 16.68 -9.26
CA GLY A 52 3.62 17.26 -9.52
C GLY A 52 4.35 17.69 -8.26
N THR A 53 5.39 18.48 -8.44
CA THR A 53 6.09 19.18 -7.36
C THR A 53 6.03 20.67 -7.62
N CYS A 54 5.75 21.47 -6.61
CA CYS A 54 5.72 22.91 -6.73
C CYS A 54 7.14 23.45 -6.92
N TYR A 55 7.35 24.22 -8.00
CA TYR A 55 8.60 24.91 -8.31
C TYR A 55 8.31 26.31 -8.83
N SER A 56 9.29 27.21 -8.82
CA SER A 56 9.18 28.42 -9.66
C SER A 56 9.13 28.02 -11.14
N SER A 57 8.55 28.87 -11.99
CA SER A 57 8.46 28.58 -13.42
C SER A 57 9.83 28.37 -14.07
N SER A 58 10.84 29.14 -13.64
CA SER A 58 12.23 29.01 -14.11
C SER A 58 12.85 27.70 -13.65
N GLU A 59 12.73 27.34 -12.37
CA GLU A 59 13.29 26.08 -11.86
C GLU A 59 12.63 24.86 -12.49
N CYS A 60 11.32 24.91 -12.74
CA CYS A 60 10.61 23.84 -13.42
C CYS A 60 11.18 23.60 -14.83
N ALA A 61 11.35 24.66 -15.61
CA ALA A 61 11.91 24.60 -16.96
C ALA A 61 13.38 24.17 -16.97
N GLU A 62 14.20 24.72 -16.08
CA GLU A 62 15.62 24.36 -15.93
C GLU A 62 15.81 22.88 -15.55
N LYS A 63 14.88 22.32 -14.78
CA LYS A 63 14.89 20.91 -14.38
C LYS A 63 14.24 19.99 -15.43
N GLY A 64 13.86 20.53 -16.59
CA GLY A 64 13.23 19.77 -17.68
C GLY A 64 11.80 19.31 -17.39
N GLY A 65 11.15 19.90 -16.39
CA GLY A 65 9.75 19.63 -16.08
C GLY A 65 8.81 20.51 -16.88
N ARG A 66 7.55 20.07 -16.97
CA ARG A 66 6.48 20.81 -17.63
C ARG A 66 5.59 21.48 -16.60
N ALA A 67 5.43 22.80 -16.70
CA ALA A 67 4.44 23.53 -15.92
C ALA A 67 3.02 23.05 -16.29
N ALA A 68 2.25 22.63 -15.30
CA ALA A 68 0.90 22.10 -15.50
C ALA A 68 -0.03 22.60 -14.39
N GLY A 69 -0.22 23.91 -14.27
CA GLY A 69 -1.05 24.53 -13.23
C GLY A 69 -0.22 25.37 -12.26
N ASN A 70 -0.88 26.00 -11.30
CA ASN A 70 -0.27 26.91 -10.33
C ASN A 70 -0.26 26.28 -8.93
N CYS A 71 0.75 26.63 -8.13
CA CYS A 71 0.89 26.22 -6.73
C CYS A 71 1.48 27.38 -5.91
N ALA A 72 1.65 27.19 -4.59
CA ALA A 72 2.16 28.21 -3.68
C ALA A 72 1.45 29.57 -3.87
N ALA A 73 0.12 29.59 -3.82
CA ALA A 73 -0.72 30.77 -4.04
C ALA A 73 -0.44 31.55 -5.35
N GLY A 74 0.06 30.86 -6.38
CA GLY A 74 0.37 31.45 -7.69
C GLY A 74 1.81 31.92 -7.87
N PHE A 75 2.65 31.78 -6.84
CA PHE A 75 4.09 32.07 -6.95
C PHE A 75 4.88 30.94 -7.62
N GLY A 76 4.31 29.74 -7.68
CA GLY A 76 4.92 28.57 -8.33
C GLY A 76 4.01 27.92 -9.37
N VAL A 77 4.61 27.03 -10.16
CA VAL A 77 3.93 26.14 -11.10
C VAL A 77 3.94 24.72 -10.59
N CYS A 78 2.88 23.96 -10.87
CA CYS A 78 2.89 22.54 -10.60
C CYS A 78 3.71 21.83 -11.67
N CYS A 79 4.93 21.44 -11.31
CA CYS A 79 5.90 20.90 -12.24
C CYS A 79 5.79 19.38 -12.36
N LEU A 80 5.57 18.90 -13.58
CA LEU A 80 5.52 17.47 -13.90
C LEU A 80 6.81 17.04 -14.60
N PHE A 81 7.45 15.99 -14.09
CA PHE A 81 8.61 15.37 -14.74
C PHE A 81 8.13 14.13 -15.48
N ILE A 82 8.17 14.15 -16.81
CA ILE A 82 7.67 13.05 -17.65
C ILE A 82 8.83 12.60 -18.53
N VAL A 83 9.11 11.30 -18.52
CA VAL A 83 10.06 10.68 -19.45
C VAL A 83 9.36 9.58 -20.25
N ASP A 84 9.55 9.61 -21.56
CA ASP A 84 8.94 8.69 -22.54
C ASP A 84 9.99 8.03 -23.45
N THR A 85 11.27 8.32 -23.20
CA THR A 85 12.40 7.76 -23.94
C THR A 85 13.01 6.61 -23.14
N CYS A 86 13.07 5.43 -23.74
CA CYS A 86 13.72 4.25 -23.14
C CYS A 86 15.19 4.54 -22.80
N GLY A 87 15.66 4.02 -21.66
CA GLY A 87 17.00 4.29 -21.12
C GLY A 87 17.09 5.54 -20.24
N SER A 88 16.00 6.29 -20.08
CA SER A 88 16.00 7.51 -19.26
C SER A 88 16.19 7.22 -17.77
N THR A 89 16.78 8.18 -17.06
CA THR A 89 16.93 8.15 -15.60
C THR A 89 16.15 9.31 -14.97
N ILE A 90 15.36 9.04 -13.93
CA ILE A 90 14.71 10.07 -13.12
C ILE A 90 15.34 10.16 -11.73
N SER A 91 15.64 11.39 -11.28
CA SER A 91 16.09 11.72 -9.91
C SER A 91 15.07 12.51 -9.11
N ARG A 92 13.89 12.76 -9.66
CA ARG A 92 12.92 13.66 -9.05
C ARG A 92 11.73 12.86 -8.54
N ASN A 93 11.22 13.32 -7.40
CA ASN A 93 9.98 12.77 -6.86
C ASN A 93 8.79 13.18 -7.76
N ASN A 94 7.71 12.41 -7.72
CA ASN A 94 6.49 12.64 -8.51
C ASN A 94 6.79 12.77 -10.02
N SER A 95 7.55 11.81 -10.54
CA SER A 95 7.87 11.70 -11.97
C SER A 95 7.00 10.64 -12.63
N TYR A 96 6.96 10.65 -13.96
CA TYR A 96 6.16 9.74 -14.77
C TYR A 96 6.99 9.01 -15.82
N PHE A 97 6.82 7.70 -15.90
CA PHE A 97 7.36 6.85 -16.97
C PHE A 97 6.29 6.51 -17.97
N ARG A 98 6.57 6.78 -19.24
CA ARG A 98 5.62 6.53 -20.32
C ARG A 98 6.21 5.65 -21.40
N SER A 99 5.35 4.91 -22.06
CA SER A 99 5.72 4.27 -23.31
C SER A 99 6.04 5.33 -24.36
N PRO A 100 7.04 5.10 -25.23
CA PRO A 100 7.29 5.99 -26.36
C PRO A 100 6.00 6.22 -27.18
N GLY A 101 5.62 7.48 -27.35
CA GLY A 101 4.41 7.85 -28.10
C GLY A 101 3.09 7.79 -27.30
N PHE A 102 3.10 7.53 -25.99
CA PHE A 102 1.90 7.56 -25.15
C PHE A 102 1.08 8.87 -25.37
N PRO A 103 -0.26 8.81 -25.52
CA PRO A 103 -1.17 7.70 -25.23
C PRO A 103 -1.38 6.72 -26.38
N THR A 104 -0.64 6.83 -27.49
CA THR A 104 -0.72 5.85 -28.59
C THR A 104 -0.01 4.56 -28.22
N ALA A 105 -0.43 3.45 -28.84
CA ALA A 105 0.15 2.13 -28.59
C ALA A 105 1.63 2.10 -28.99
N PHE A 106 2.48 1.59 -28.10
CA PHE A 106 3.89 1.36 -28.33
C PHE A 106 4.12 0.07 -29.12
N THR A 107 4.39 0.25 -30.41
CA THR A 107 4.65 -0.83 -31.35
C THR A 107 6.14 -1.09 -31.52
N VAL A 108 6.50 -2.36 -31.71
CA VAL A 108 7.89 -2.78 -31.95
C VAL A 108 7.91 -3.78 -33.10
N THR A 109 8.94 -3.71 -33.95
CA THR A 109 9.15 -4.63 -35.07
C THR A 109 10.17 -5.73 -34.77
N ALA A 110 10.90 -5.59 -33.67
CA ALA A 110 11.81 -6.56 -33.08
C ALA A 110 11.72 -6.48 -31.56
N ALA A 111 12.09 -7.56 -30.86
CA ALA A 111 12.11 -7.57 -29.40
C ALA A 111 12.95 -6.39 -28.88
N THR A 112 12.35 -5.57 -28.01
CA THR A 112 12.92 -4.28 -27.59
C THR A 112 12.84 -4.15 -26.08
N ALA A 113 13.97 -3.96 -25.42
CA ALA A 113 14.00 -3.63 -24.00
C ALA A 113 13.83 -2.12 -23.80
N CYS A 114 12.88 -1.71 -22.96
CA CYS A 114 12.65 -0.34 -22.57
C CYS A 114 12.81 -0.20 -21.05
N ALA A 115 13.98 0.27 -20.62
CA ALA A 115 14.31 0.43 -19.21
C ALA A 115 14.18 1.88 -18.75
N PHE A 116 13.68 2.10 -17.54
CA PHE A 116 13.73 3.37 -16.82
C PHE A 116 14.47 3.18 -15.51
N THR A 117 15.41 4.09 -15.22
CA THR A 117 16.19 4.06 -13.98
C THR A 117 15.67 5.11 -13.00
N ILE A 118 15.40 4.72 -11.77
CA ILE A 118 14.99 5.60 -10.68
C ILE A 118 16.18 5.76 -9.74
N GLN A 119 16.81 6.93 -9.77
CA GLN A 119 17.81 7.31 -8.78
C GLN A 119 17.12 8.05 -7.63
N ARG A 120 17.55 7.75 -6.40
CA ARG A 120 16.99 8.37 -5.20
C ARG A 120 17.18 9.89 -5.29
N CYS A 121 16.12 10.64 -5.05
CA CYS A 121 16.18 12.10 -5.04
C CYS A 121 16.98 12.63 -3.84
N GLN A 122 17.00 11.86 -2.75
CA GLN A 122 17.71 12.13 -1.50
C GLN A 122 18.19 10.82 -0.86
N SER A 123 19.18 10.89 0.03
CA SER A 123 19.72 9.73 0.76
C SER A 123 18.77 9.13 1.79
N ASN A 124 17.67 9.82 2.13
CA ASN A 124 16.66 9.39 3.10
C ASN A 124 15.42 8.74 2.46
N ILE A 125 15.49 8.29 1.20
CA ILE A 125 14.35 7.62 0.54
C ILE A 125 14.38 6.12 0.82
N CYS A 126 13.41 5.54 1.51
CA CYS A 126 13.46 4.10 1.83
C CYS A 126 12.48 3.25 1.01
N SER A 127 11.56 3.86 0.28
CA SER A 127 10.62 3.14 -0.58
C SER A 127 10.32 3.93 -1.83
N ILE A 128 10.07 3.23 -2.93
CA ILE A 128 9.51 3.80 -4.14
C ILE A 128 8.15 3.16 -4.37
N ARG A 129 7.13 3.98 -4.58
CA ARG A 129 5.80 3.55 -5.03
C ARG A 129 5.67 3.81 -6.53
N LEU A 130 5.24 2.78 -7.24
CA LEU A 130 4.87 2.81 -8.65
C LEU A 130 3.35 2.68 -8.72
N ASP A 131 2.66 3.70 -9.22
CA ASP A 131 1.22 3.65 -9.47
C ASP A 131 0.97 3.43 -10.95
N PHE A 132 0.24 2.37 -11.29
CA PHE A 132 -0.02 1.95 -12.65
C PHE A 132 -1.25 2.69 -13.19
N GLU A 133 -1.13 4.00 -13.44
CA GLU A 133 -2.26 4.82 -13.95
C GLU A 133 -2.81 4.27 -15.27
N ASN A 134 -1.91 3.83 -16.15
CA ASN A 134 -2.22 2.98 -17.29
C ASN A 134 -1.09 1.98 -17.43
N LEU A 135 -1.39 0.69 -17.48
CA LEU A 135 -0.42 -0.35 -17.77
C LEU A 135 -1.10 -1.46 -18.54
N ILE A 136 -0.77 -1.55 -19.83
CA ILE A 136 -1.27 -2.53 -20.76
C ILE A 136 -0.05 -3.15 -21.45
N THR A 137 0.13 -4.45 -21.26
CA THR A 137 1.07 -5.28 -22.03
C THR A 137 0.33 -6.49 -22.59
N SER A 138 1.02 -7.42 -23.25
CA SER A 138 0.39 -8.70 -23.56
C SER A 138 0.03 -9.47 -22.29
N GLU A 139 -1.05 -10.25 -22.34
CA GLU A 139 -1.37 -11.28 -21.34
C GLU A 139 -0.24 -12.31 -21.19
N PRO A 140 -0.08 -12.96 -20.02
CA PRO A 140 0.84 -14.07 -19.88
C PRO A 140 0.45 -15.23 -20.81
N ALA A 141 1.43 -15.92 -21.38
CA ALA A 141 1.20 -17.17 -22.11
C ALA A 141 1.32 -18.34 -21.12
N ASP A 142 0.21 -19.04 -20.86
CA ASP A 142 0.13 -20.13 -19.88
C ASP A 142 0.69 -19.72 -18.51
N GLY A 143 0.38 -18.49 -18.06
CA GLY A 143 0.84 -17.91 -16.80
C GLY A 143 2.24 -17.28 -16.85
N ALA A 144 3.03 -17.54 -17.90
CA ALA A 144 4.39 -17.00 -18.03
C ALA A 144 4.42 -15.65 -18.76
N CYS A 145 5.06 -14.65 -18.14
CA CYS A 145 5.44 -13.41 -18.83
C CYS A 145 6.71 -13.60 -19.66
N GLY A 146 6.76 -12.99 -20.85
CA GLY A 146 7.92 -13.04 -21.75
C GLY A 146 8.06 -14.33 -22.56
N ALA A 147 7.25 -15.36 -22.30
CA ALA A 147 7.23 -16.58 -23.10
C ALA A 147 6.70 -16.29 -24.51
N ASN A 148 7.11 -17.06 -25.52
CA ASN A 148 6.59 -16.96 -26.89
C ASN A 148 6.67 -15.55 -27.53
N ASN A 149 7.66 -14.73 -27.16
CA ASN A 149 7.81 -13.32 -27.57
C ASN A 149 6.66 -12.41 -27.08
N PHE A 150 6.08 -12.72 -25.93
CA PHE A 150 5.18 -11.84 -25.19
C PHE A 150 5.99 -10.84 -24.35
N ASP A 151 5.30 -9.90 -23.73
CA ASP A 151 5.91 -8.88 -22.89
C ASP A 151 6.28 -9.41 -21.52
N LYS A 152 7.32 -8.82 -20.94
CA LYS A 152 7.67 -9.01 -19.53
C LYS A 152 8.13 -7.70 -18.91
N ILE A 153 7.58 -7.38 -17.77
CA ILE A 153 8.03 -6.29 -16.92
C ILE A 153 8.86 -6.89 -15.79
N THR A 154 10.06 -6.35 -15.59
CA THR A 154 10.94 -6.72 -14.49
C THR A 154 11.32 -5.48 -13.70
N ILE A 155 11.21 -5.58 -12.37
CA ILE A 155 11.66 -4.53 -11.45
C ILE A 155 12.89 -5.04 -10.74
N THR A 156 13.97 -4.26 -10.72
CA THR A 156 15.16 -4.56 -9.93
C THR A 156 15.32 -3.52 -8.83
N SER A 157 15.70 -3.99 -7.64
CA SER A 157 15.93 -3.16 -6.48
C SER A 157 17.33 -3.37 -5.93
N PRO A 158 17.98 -2.33 -5.37
CA PRO A 158 19.24 -2.48 -4.66
C PRO A 158 19.11 -3.33 -3.39
N SER A 159 17.90 -3.56 -2.87
CA SER A 159 17.65 -4.46 -1.73
C SER A 159 17.88 -5.95 -2.06
N GLY A 160 17.98 -6.30 -3.34
CA GLY A 160 18.07 -7.68 -3.81
C GLY A 160 16.71 -8.39 -3.93
N PHE A 161 15.62 -7.79 -3.44
CA PHE A 161 14.26 -8.27 -3.67
C PHE A 161 13.66 -7.59 -4.90
N SER A 162 13.31 -8.37 -5.92
CA SER A 162 12.71 -7.90 -7.17
C SER A 162 11.20 -8.16 -7.17
N PRO A 163 10.35 -7.21 -6.73
CA PRO A 163 8.90 -7.39 -6.75
C PRO A 163 8.36 -7.47 -8.19
N PRO A 164 7.24 -8.18 -8.43
CA PRO A 164 6.51 -9.02 -7.47
C PRO A 164 7.16 -10.40 -7.30
N GLY A 165 8.32 -10.66 -7.91
CA GLY A 165 9.02 -11.94 -7.93
C GLY A 165 9.74 -12.16 -9.27
N PRO A 166 10.46 -13.28 -9.43
CA PRO A 166 11.25 -13.58 -10.63
C PRO A 166 10.42 -13.76 -11.93
N GLY A 167 9.14 -14.09 -11.82
CA GLY A 167 8.26 -14.22 -12.99
C GLY A 167 7.98 -12.88 -13.69
N GLY A 168 8.06 -11.77 -12.95
CA GLY A 168 7.77 -10.43 -13.46
C GLY A 168 6.28 -10.13 -13.55
N LEU A 169 5.92 -9.10 -14.32
CA LEU A 169 4.54 -8.68 -14.56
C LEU A 169 4.25 -8.58 -16.05
N CYS A 170 3.02 -8.90 -16.43
CA CYS A 170 2.45 -8.65 -17.74
C CYS A 170 0.92 -8.75 -17.64
N GLY A 171 0.22 -8.28 -18.66
CA GLY A 171 -1.23 -8.31 -18.80
C GLY A 171 -1.84 -6.91 -18.94
N ASP A 172 -3.12 -6.89 -19.25
CA ASP A 172 -3.94 -5.69 -19.45
C ASP A 172 -4.78 -5.33 -18.21
N GLY A 173 -4.92 -6.25 -17.26
CA GLY A 173 -5.61 -6.08 -15.97
C GLY A 173 -4.77 -5.42 -14.87
N LEU A 174 -3.71 -4.68 -15.23
CA LEU A 174 -2.76 -4.07 -14.29
C LEU A 174 -3.09 -2.61 -13.94
N SER A 175 -3.88 -1.93 -14.76
CA SER A 175 -4.20 -0.52 -14.55
C SER A 175 -4.99 -0.29 -13.24
N GLY A 176 -4.65 0.76 -12.51
CA GLY A 176 -5.23 1.08 -11.20
C GLY A 176 -4.57 0.35 -10.02
N GLN A 177 -3.63 -0.57 -10.26
CA GLN A 177 -2.85 -1.21 -9.22
C GLN A 177 -1.58 -0.41 -8.89
N HIS A 178 -0.90 -0.77 -7.80
CA HIS A 178 0.36 -0.16 -7.38
C HIS A 178 1.36 -1.19 -6.90
N MET A 179 2.62 -0.77 -6.83
CA MET A 179 3.74 -1.56 -6.35
C MET A 179 4.68 -0.71 -5.50
N TYR A 180 5.11 -1.25 -4.37
CA TYR A 180 6.19 -0.71 -3.55
C TYR A 180 7.47 -1.49 -3.78
N VAL A 181 8.57 -0.75 -3.87
CA VAL A 181 9.92 -1.27 -4.05
C VAL A 181 10.77 -0.76 -2.89
N ASP A 182 11.38 -1.68 -2.16
CA ASP A 182 12.29 -1.33 -1.07
C ASP A 182 13.56 -0.68 -1.63
N THR A 183 14.02 0.41 -1.00
CA THR A 183 15.27 1.11 -1.35
C THR A 183 16.10 1.45 -0.12
N THR A 184 16.00 0.62 0.93
CA THR A 184 16.77 0.78 2.17
C THR A 184 18.28 0.67 1.91
N LEU A 185 18.69 -0.12 0.91
CA LEU A 185 20.07 -0.16 0.42
C LEU A 185 20.32 0.90 -0.65
N ALA A 186 21.55 1.42 -0.68
CA ALA A 186 21.96 2.40 -1.68
C ALA A 186 22.02 1.77 -3.08
N GLY A 187 21.47 2.47 -4.06
CA GLY A 187 21.45 2.07 -5.46
C GLY A 187 20.21 2.60 -6.18
N ALA A 188 20.11 2.30 -7.47
CA ALA A 188 18.97 2.69 -8.29
C ALA A 188 17.99 1.52 -8.45
N VAL A 189 16.71 1.84 -8.58
CA VAL A 189 15.67 0.88 -9.01
C VAL A 189 15.53 0.96 -10.51
N THR A 190 15.40 -0.18 -11.19
CA THR A 190 15.11 -0.20 -12.62
C THR A 190 13.73 -0.79 -12.85
N PHE A 191 12.93 -0.11 -13.67
CA PHE A 191 11.68 -0.63 -14.25
C PHE A 191 11.96 -0.96 -15.71
N ASN A 192 11.98 -2.24 -16.08
CA ASN A 192 12.27 -2.69 -17.43
C ASN A 192 11.03 -3.33 -18.06
N VAL A 193 10.70 -2.91 -19.28
CA VAL A 193 9.70 -3.56 -20.13
C VAL A 193 10.42 -4.22 -21.29
N ASP A 194 10.48 -5.55 -21.29
CA ASP A 194 10.89 -6.33 -22.45
C ASP A 194 9.69 -6.49 -23.36
N ALA A 195 9.61 -5.61 -24.38
CA ALA A 195 8.54 -5.59 -25.35
C ALA A 195 8.77 -6.68 -26.40
N GLY A 196 7.90 -7.68 -26.40
CA GLY A 196 7.92 -8.78 -27.34
C GLY A 196 7.36 -8.43 -28.72
N THR A 197 7.41 -9.38 -29.65
CA THR A 197 6.86 -9.21 -31.02
C THR A 197 5.51 -9.89 -31.22
N ALA A 198 4.97 -10.55 -30.19
CA ALA A 198 3.60 -11.06 -30.21
C ALA A 198 2.62 -9.90 -30.50
N ALA A 199 1.59 -10.17 -31.29
CA ALA A 199 0.64 -9.15 -31.70
C ALA A 199 -0.16 -8.65 -30.48
N ILE A 200 0.00 -7.36 -30.14
CA ILE A 200 -0.75 -6.68 -29.08
C ILE A 200 -1.37 -5.45 -29.70
N ALA A 201 -2.68 -5.28 -29.51
CA ALA A 201 -3.39 -4.15 -30.11
C ALA A 201 -2.98 -2.81 -29.47
N ASN A 202 -2.76 -2.77 -28.15
CA ASN A 202 -2.77 -1.51 -27.38
C ASN A 202 -1.69 -1.41 -26.29
N ARG A 203 -0.50 -2.01 -26.46
CA ARG A 203 0.59 -1.91 -25.47
C ARG A 203 0.86 -0.44 -25.13
N ALA A 204 0.69 -0.04 -23.88
CA ALA A 204 0.90 1.34 -23.45
C ALA A 204 1.08 1.40 -21.94
N TRP A 205 1.93 2.31 -21.46
CA TRP A 205 2.04 2.56 -20.02
C TRP A 205 2.23 4.03 -19.69
N ASN A 206 1.73 4.39 -18.52
CA ASN A 206 1.92 5.66 -17.82
C ASN A 206 1.96 5.34 -16.32
N ILE A 207 3.15 5.40 -15.74
CA ILE A 207 3.41 4.98 -14.36
C ILE A 207 3.86 6.20 -13.56
N LYS A 208 3.15 6.54 -12.48
CA LYS A 208 3.60 7.56 -11.52
C LYS A 208 4.63 6.94 -10.58
N VAL A 209 5.73 7.64 -10.36
CA VAL A 209 6.79 7.26 -9.44
C VAL A 209 6.83 8.22 -8.27
N THR A 210 6.58 7.69 -7.08
CA THR A 210 6.63 8.41 -5.82
C THR A 210 7.76 7.85 -4.95
N GLN A 211 8.70 8.69 -4.55
CA GLN A 211 9.80 8.36 -3.65
C GLN A 211 9.41 8.75 -2.23
N ILE A 212 9.47 7.79 -1.31
CA ILE A 212 8.95 7.90 0.05
C ILE A 212 10.12 7.91 1.03
N ALA A 213 10.14 8.92 1.89
CA ALA A 213 11.19 9.10 2.89
C ALA A 213 11.13 8.01 3.97
N CYS A 214 12.25 7.72 4.62
CA CYS A 214 12.34 6.70 5.65
C CYS A 214 11.51 7.03 6.90
N ASP A 215 11.33 8.32 7.17
CA ASP A 215 10.59 8.93 8.29
C ASP A 215 9.14 9.29 7.95
N ASP A 216 8.67 8.95 6.75
CA ASP A 216 7.26 9.13 6.38
C ASP A 216 6.38 8.19 7.21
N MET A 217 5.41 8.75 7.93
CA MET A 217 4.47 8.01 8.79
C MET A 217 3.59 7.04 7.99
N ASN A 218 3.36 7.32 6.71
CA ASN A 218 2.56 6.49 5.81
C ASN A 218 3.43 5.53 4.98
N ARG A 219 4.72 5.41 5.29
CA ARG A 219 5.59 4.44 4.65
C ARG A 219 5.09 3.02 4.94
N PRO A 220 5.03 2.14 3.94
CA PRO A 220 4.71 0.74 4.18
C PRO A 220 5.77 0.06 5.07
N PRO A 221 5.40 -0.98 5.84
CA PRO A 221 6.37 -1.85 6.48
C PRO A 221 7.36 -2.44 5.47
N GLN A 222 8.56 -2.79 5.95
CA GLN A 222 9.56 -3.43 5.10
C GLN A 222 9.04 -4.78 4.56
N GLY A 223 9.28 -5.04 3.28
CA GLY A 223 8.87 -6.27 2.59
C GLY A 223 7.47 -6.22 1.95
N CYS A 224 6.72 -5.14 2.13
CA CYS A 224 5.42 -4.97 1.47
C CYS A 224 5.59 -4.56 0.01
N THR A 225 5.01 -5.33 -0.91
CA THR A 225 4.93 -4.99 -2.34
C THR A 225 3.64 -4.25 -2.65
N GLN A 226 2.55 -4.53 -1.94
CA GLN A 226 1.35 -3.72 -1.96
C GLN A 226 1.03 -3.26 -0.55
N TYR A 227 0.61 -2.01 -0.41
CA TYR A 227 0.20 -1.42 0.86
C TYR A 227 -1.13 -0.71 0.70
N PHE A 228 -2.09 -1.11 1.53
CA PHE A 228 -3.45 -0.62 1.51
C PHE A 228 -3.80 0.07 2.82
N THR A 229 -4.67 1.05 2.75
CA THR A 229 -5.13 1.84 3.89
C THR A 229 -6.65 1.77 4.01
N GLY A 230 -7.20 2.29 5.09
CA GLY A 230 -8.64 2.32 5.35
C GLY A 230 -9.17 1.02 6.00
N PRO A 231 -10.30 1.13 6.73
CA PRO A 231 -10.84 0.04 7.52
C PRO A 231 -11.42 -1.08 6.65
N SER A 232 -11.86 -0.79 5.43
CA SER A 232 -12.38 -1.79 4.49
C SER A 232 -11.89 -1.58 3.07
N GLY A 233 -12.16 -2.52 2.17
CA GLY A 233 -11.81 -2.45 0.75
C GLY A 233 -11.61 -3.83 0.15
N SER A 234 -11.10 -3.89 -1.08
CA SER A 234 -10.68 -5.15 -1.71
C SER A 234 -9.22 -5.10 -2.16
N ILE A 235 -8.61 -6.28 -2.25
CA ILE A 235 -7.23 -6.50 -2.67
C ILE A 235 -7.27 -7.60 -3.75
N LYS A 236 -6.78 -7.25 -4.93
CA LYS A 236 -6.69 -8.17 -6.06
C LYS A 236 -5.25 -8.63 -6.26
N SER A 237 -5.07 -9.85 -6.77
CA SER A 237 -3.79 -10.23 -7.37
C SER A 237 -3.47 -9.33 -8.57
N TYR A 238 -2.19 -9.16 -8.86
CA TYR A 238 -1.77 -8.58 -10.14
C TYR A 238 -2.42 -9.35 -11.29
N ASN A 239 -2.91 -8.59 -12.27
CA ASN A 239 -3.60 -9.08 -13.46
C ASN A 239 -4.91 -9.88 -13.23
N PHE A 240 -5.52 -9.81 -12.04
CA PHE A 240 -6.82 -10.45 -11.77
C PHE A 240 -7.89 -10.06 -12.82
N ASP A 241 -7.94 -8.78 -13.20
CA ASP A 241 -8.93 -8.28 -14.17
C ASP A 241 -8.62 -8.72 -15.61
N GLY A 242 -7.40 -9.19 -15.90
CA GLY A 242 -7.02 -9.85 -17.15
C GLY A 242 -7.42 -11.34 -17.17
N GLY A 243 -7.92 -11.87 -16.06
CA GLY A 243 -8.43 -13.24 -15.95
C GLY A 243 -7.35 -14.31 -15.75
N GLN A 244 -6.09 -13.91 -15.56
CA GLN A 244 -4.98 -14.84 -15.37
C GLN A 244 -3.88 -14.26 -14.48
N ILE A 245 -3.49 -15.00 -13.43
CA ILE A 245 -2.31 -14.65 -12.64
C ILE A 245 -1.03 -14.90 -13.42
N ASN A 246 0.02 -14.17 -13.07
CA ASN A 246 1.35 -14.43 -13.57
C ASN A 246 2.11 -15.39 -12.64
N ASP A 247 3.03 -16.12 -13.22
CA ASP A 247 3.89 -17.05 -12.52
C ASP A 247 5.01 -16.38 -11.73
N GLY A 248 5.70 -17.16 -10.92
CA GLY A 248 6.87 -16.71 -10.16
C GLY A 248 6.60 -15.50 -9.26
N HIS A 249 5.34 -15.28 -8.86
CA HIS A 249 4.95 -14.22 -7.94
C HIS A 249 5.25 -14.65 -6.50
N LEU A 250 5.97 -13.79 -5.78
CA LEU A 250 6.31 -13.94 -4.38
C LEU A 250 6.32 -12.54 -3.76
N TYR A 251 5.18 -12.11 -3.24
CA TYR A 251 5.03 -10.77 -2.69
C TYR A 251 4.09 -10.70 -1.51
N SER A 252 4.24 -9.65 -0.69
CA SER A 252 3.40 -9.39 0.47
C SER A 252 2.43 -8.24 0.22
N ASN A 253 1.17 -8.49 0.57
CA ASN A 253 0.11 -7.49 0.71
C ASN A 253 0.04 -7.06 2.16
N CYS A 254 0.24 -5.76 2.41
CA CYS A 254 0.20 -5.19 3.74
C CYS A 254 -0.96 -4.21 3.87
N ILE A 255 -1.54 -4.16 5.06
CA ILE A 255 -2.66 -3.30 5.37
C ILE A 255 -2.27 -2.44 6.58
N ARG A 256 -2.46 -1.13 6.48
CA ARG A 256 -2.29 -0.23 7.62
C ARG A 256 -3.38 -0.51 8.64
N GLN A 257 -2.98 -0.79 9.88
CA GLN A 257 -3.92 -0.81 11.00
C GLN A 257 -4.43 0.60 11.24
N GLU A 258 -5.73 0.81 11.14
CA GLU A 258 -6.35 2.10 11.48
C GLU A 258 -6.52 2.22 13.00
N GLU A 259 -6.60 3.45 13.50
CA GLU A 259 -6.70 3.71 14.94
C GLU A 259 -7.94 3.04 15.56
N GLY A 260 -7.76 2.35 16.69
CA GLY A 260 -8.84 1.63 17.37
C GLY A 260 -9.15 0.23 16.82
N PHE A 261 -8.57 -0.18 15.69
CA PHE A 261 -8.77 -1.52 15.14
C PHE A 261 -7.73 -2.51 15.68
N CYS A 262 -8.13 -3.75 15.96
CA CYS A 262 -7.24 -4.79 16.52
C CYS A 262 -7.28 -6.14 15.77
N GLY A 263 -8.13 -6.26 14.77
CA GLY A 263 -8.16 -7.43 13.90
C GLY A 263 -8.48 -7.07 12.46
N ILE A 264 -8.37 -8.06 11.59
CA ILE A 264 -8.72 -7.94 10.18
C ILE A 264 -9.33 -9.26 9.69
N ASP A 265 -10.43 -9.14 8.98
CA ASP A 265 -11.11 -10.22 8.30
C ASP A 265 -10.82 -10.14 6.80
N TYR A 266 -10.53 -11.30 6.23
CA TYR A 266 -10.43 -11.50 4.79
C TYR A 266 -11.50 -12.48 4.33
N SER A 267 -12.13 -12.20 3.20
CA SER A 267 -13.07 -13.10 2.52
C SER A 267 -13.01 -12.88 1.02
N ALA A 268 -13.42 -13.84 0.19
CA ALA A 268 -13.60 -13.56 -1.22
C ALA A 268 -14.75 -12.56 -1.43
N VAL A 269 -14.60 -11.63 -2.39
CA VAL A 269 -15.63 -10.62 -2.67
C VAL A 269 -16.85 -11.23 -3.37
N GLY A 270 -16.65 -12.21 -4.24
CA GLY A 270 -17.70 -12.94 -4.95
C GLY A 270 -17.37 -14.41 -5.14
N ASP A 271 -18.33 -15.18 -5.66
CA ASP A 271 -18.24 -16.66 -5.74
C ASP A 271 -17.11 -17.19 -6.63
N ASN A 272 -16.66 -16.38 -7.59
CA ASN A 272 -15.59 -16.71 -8.54
C ASN A 272 -14.34 -15.86 -8.33
N ASP A 273 -14.28 -15.08 -7.24
CA ASP A 273 -13.21 -14.14 -6.95
C ASP A 273 -12.02 -14.79 -6.21
N PHE A 274 -11.98 -16.12 -6.19
CA PHE A 274 -10.86 -16.88 -5.66
C PHE A 274 -10.72 -18.20 -6.41
N LEU A 275 -9.67 -18.32 -7.21
CA LEU A 275 -9.33 -19.53 -7.93
C LEU A 275 -7.82 -19.68 -7.99
N LEU A 276 -7.29 -20.60 -7.19
CA LEU A 276 -5.86 -20.92 -7.09
C LEU A 276 -5.67 -22.43 -7.22
N LYS A 277 -4.54 -22.86 -7.77
CA LYS A 277 -4.20 -24.28 -7.91
C LYS A 277 -4.04 -24.95 -6.56
N ALA A 278 -4.82 -26.01 -6.36
CA ALA A 278 -4.72 -26.95 -5.27
C ALA A 278 -4.16 -28.29 -5.74
N ALA A 279 -3.81 -29.16 -4.80
CA ALA A 279 -3.49 -30.55 -5.09
C ALA A 279 -4.64 -31.27 -5.84
N THR A 280 -4.30 -32.14 -6.79
CA THR A 280 -5.23 -32.81 -7.73
C THR A 280 -6.36 -33.60 -7.04
N ALA A 281 -6.19 -33.99 -5.78
CA ALA A 281 -7.19 -34.73 -5.02
C ALA A 281 -8.39 -33.87 -4.57
N ILE A 282 -8.27 -32.55 -4.61
CA ILE A 282 -9.34 -31.62 -4.25
C ILE A 282 -10.05 -31.16 -5.53
N LYS A 283 -11.38 -31.13 -5.51
CA LYS A 283 -12.14 -30.57 -6.63
C LYS A 283 -11.75 -29.10 -6.77
N SER A 284 -11.46 -28.65 -7.99
CA SER A 284 -11.01 -27.28 -8.26
C SER A 284 -11.96 -26.17 -7.77
N GLN A 285 -13.19 -26.52 -7.41
CA GLN A 285 -14.20 -25.60 -6.88
C GLN A 285 -14.31 -25.61 -5.34
N ASP A 286 -13.62 -26.51 -4.64
CA ASP A 286 -13.67 -26.60 -3.19
C ASP A 286 -12.52 -25.81 -2.56
N ALA A 287 -12.64 -25.50 -1.27
CA ALA A 287 -11.56 -24.91 -0.49
C ALA A 287 -10.43 -25.92 -0.26
N ALA A 288 -9.19 -25.45 -0.39
CA ALA A 288 -7.98 -26.20 -0.05
C ALA A 288 -7.11 -25.35 0.88
N ILE A 289 -6.41 -26.00 1.81
CA ILE A 289 -5.54 -25.33 2.78
C ILE A 289 -4.23 -26.07 3.01
N ALA A 290 -3.24 -25.35 3.55
CA ALA A 290 -1.96 -25.89 4.03
C ALA A 290 -1.25 -26.79 3.00
N ILE A 291 -1.07 -28.08 3.29
CA ILE A 291 -0.29 -29.01 2.46
C ILE A 291 -0.86 -29.18 1.04
N ASP A 292 -2.15 -28.86 0.83
CA ASP A 292 -2.78 -28.92 -0.48
C ASP A 292 -2.48 -27.68 -1.35
N CYS A 293 -1.87 -26.64 -0.78
CA CYS A 293 -1.61 -25.34 -1.40
C CYS A 293 -0.15 -25.09 -1.73
N GLN A 294 0.51 -26.11 -2.27
CA GLN A 294 1.94 -26.03 -2.58
C GLN A 294 2.25 -25.16 -3.79
N GLU A 295 1.35 -25.03 -4.76
CA GLU A 295 1.70 -24.42 -6.06
C GLU A 295 1.40 -22.93 -6.13
N THR A 296 0.16 -22.59 -5.79
CA THR A 296 -0.27 -21.21 -5.62
C THR A 296 -1.00 -21.06 -4.30
N SER A 297 -0.72 -20.00 -3.56
CA SER A 297 -1.36 -19.80 -2.28
C SER A 297 -1.42 -18.33 -1.86
N VAL A 298 -2.51 -18.00 -1.18
CA VAL A 298 -2.56 -16.86 -0.26
C VAL A 298 -2.13 -17.38 1.11
N VAL A 299 -1.15 -16.74 1.75
CA VAL A 299 -0.59 -17.17 3.04
C VAL A 299 -0.86 -16.09 4.07
N ILE A 300 -1.64 -16.42 5.10
CA ILE A 300 -1.90 -15.51 6.22
C ILE A 300 -1.11 -16.02 7.43
N PRO A 301 -0.14 -15.25 7.96
CA PRO A 301 0.77 -15.72 9.01
C PRO A 301 0.11 -16.09 10.34
N THR A 302 -1.05 -15.52 10.64
CA THR A 302 -1.74 -15.77 11.91
C THR A 302 -3.25 -15.70 11.73
N VAL A 303 -3.88 -16.85 11.49
CA VAL A 303 -5.33 -16.99 11.37
C VAL A 303 -5.89 -17.55 12.67
N LEU A 304 -6.96 -16.93 13.17
CA LEU A 304 -7.77 -17.47 14.26
C LEU A 304 -8.56 -18.67 13.72
N VAL A 305 -8.34 -19.83 14.32
CA VAL A 305 -9.02 -21.08 13.97
C VAL A 305 -9.83 -21.57 15.17
N PRO A 306 -11.04 -22.13 14.96
CA PRO A 306 -11.86 -22.64 16.06
C PRO A 306 -11.13 -23.72 16.86
N ALA A 307 -11.14 -23.60 18.19
CA ALA A 307 -10.56 -24.57 19.11
C ALA A 307 -9.06 -24.91 18.90
N ALA A 308 -8.30 -24.03 18.25
CA ALA A 308 -6.87 -24.20 18.06
C ALA A 308 -6.11 -22.87 18.21
N PRO A 309 -4.80 -22.91 18.56
CA PRO A 309 -3.99 -21.71 18.60
C PRO A 309 -3.94 -21.00 17.24
N PRO A 310 -3.78 -19.66 17.21
CA PRO A 310 -3.60 -18.94 15.96
C PRO A 310 -2.39 -19.50 15.20
N THR A 311 -2.59 -19.79 13.91
CA THR A 311 -1.59 -20.50 13.08
C THR A 311 -1.40 -19.81 11.74
N LEU A 312 -0.25 -20.02 11.12
CA LEU A 312 -0.09 -19.74 9.70
C LEU A 312 -1.02 -20.66 8.90
N LEU A 313 -1.74 -20.10 7.94
CA LEU A 313 -2.61 -20.84 7.06
C LEU A 313 -2.39 -20.42 5.60
N GLU A 314 -2.23 -21.41 4.73
CA GLU A 314 -2.13 -21.24 3.28
C GLU A 314 -3.48 -21.62 2.67
N PHE A 315 -3.98 -20.82 1.72
CA PHE A 315 -5.29 -20.97 1.10
C PHE A 315 -5.14 -21.11 -0.41
N CYS A 316 -5.90 -22.03 -1.01
CA CYS A 316 -5.97 -22.26 -2.45
C CYS A 316 -7.28 -22.99 -2.81
N GLY A 317 -7.44 -23.41 -4.07
CA GLY A 317 -8.67 -24.02 -4.57
C GLY A 317 -9.66 -22.98 -5.09
N GLY A 318 -10.93 -23.37 -5.18
CA GLY A 318 -12.00 -22.51 -5.71
C GLY A 318 -12.78 -21.74 -4.64
N LYS A 319 -12.49 -22.00 -3.35
CA LYS A 319 -13.10 -21.29 -2.23
C LYS A 319 -12.06 -20.87 -1.21
N PHE A 320 -12.04 -19.58 -0.89
CA PHE A 320 -11.29 -19.04 0.23
C PHE A 320 -11.99 -19.41 1.55
N ASN A 321 -11.50 -20.42 2.27
CA ASN A 321 -12.09 -20.87 3.53
C ASN A 321 -11.01 -21.40 4.49
N THR A 322 -11.22 -21.24 5.80
CA THR A 322 -10.31 -21.73 6.85
C THR A 322 -10.39 -23.24 7.07
N GLN A 323 -11.32 -23.93 6.40
CA GLN A 323 -11.48 -25.38 6.41
C GLN A 323 -11.38 -25.93 4.99
N SER A 324 -10.74 -27.09 4.82
CA SER A 324 -10.67 -27.77 3.53
C SER A 324 -12.03 -28.36 3.12
N LEU A 325 -12.18 -28.64 1.83
CA LEU A 325 -13.32 -29.29 1.20
C LEU A 325 -14.66 -28.55 1.36
N GLN A 326 -14.62 -27.28 1.76
CA GLN A 326 -15.81 -26.43 1.81
C GLN A 326 -16.19 -26.00 0.40
N THR A 327 -17.50 -26.02 0.11
CA THR A 327 -18.06 -25.58 -1.17
C THR A 327 -18.42 -24.09 -1.15
N GLU A 328 -18.20 -23.41 -0.03
CA GLU A 328 -18.54 -22.00 0.20
C GLU A 328 -17.34 -21.22 0.71
N HIS A 329 -17.32 -19.91 0.43
CA HIS A 329 -16.34 -18.99 1.00
C HIS A 329 -16.53 -18.87 2.51
N GLY A 330 -15.44 -18.69 3.22
CA GLY A 330 -15.40 -18.40 4.65
C GLY A 330 -14.72 -17.05 4.93
N VAL A 331 -14.49 -16.81 6.22
CA VAL A 331 -13.77 -15.63 6.71
C VAL A 331 -12.51 -16.09 7.42
N ALA A 332 -11.36 -15.53 7.03
CA ALA A 332 -10.10 -15.71 7.73
C ALA A 332 -9.80 -14.46 8.57
N ARG A 333 -9.83 -14.61 9.90
CA ARG A 333 -9.55 -13.51 10.84
C ARG A 333 -8.10 -13.56 11.33
N SER A 334 -7.42 -12.43 11.32
CA SER A 334 -6.12 -12.22 11.97
C SER A 334 -6.21 -11.11 13.00
N THR A 335 -5.48 -11.24 14.11
CA THR A 335 -5.35 -10.20 15.15
C THR A 335 -3.89 -9.78 15.37
N THR A 336 -2.97 -10.31 14.56
CA THR A 336 -1.55 -10.01 14.66
C THR A 336 -1.18 -8.89 13.71
N THR A 337 -0.57 -7.85 14.25
CA THR A 337 -0.02 -6.72 13.49
C THR A 337 1.45 -6.95 13.17
N PRO A 338 1.96 -6.51 12.01
CA PRO A 338 1.22 -5.82 10.95
C PRO A 338 0.23 -6.73 10.23
N PHE A 339 -0.93 -6.20 9.86
CA PHE A 339 -1.89 -6.94 9.04
C PHE A 339 -1.29 -7.17 7.66
N ARG A 340 -1.10 -8.44 7.30
CA ARG A 340 -0.54 -8.82 6.00
C ARG A 340 -0.96 -10.21 5.59
N PHE A 341 -0.91 -10.45 4.30
CA PHE A 341 -0.88 -11.78 3.72
C PHE A 341 0.09 -11.81 2.55
N ASP A 342 0.70 -12.96 2.30
CA ASP A 342 1.62 -13.15 1.18
C ASP A 342 0.90 -13.87 0.04
N PHE A 343 1.28 -13.59 -1.19
CA PHE A 343 0.87 -14.36 -2.37
C PHE A 343 2.07 -15.07 -2.96
N ARG A 344 1.84 -16.33 -3.34
CA ARG A 344 2.85 -17.20 -3.93
C ARG A 344 2.26 -17.86 -5.17
N ALA A 345 2.98 -17.82 -6.28
CA ALA A 345 2.77 -18.63 -7.47
C ALA A 345 4.13 -19.15 -7.93
N LYS A 346 4.31 -20.48 -7.96
CA LYS A 346 5.63 -21.07 -8.21
C LYS A 346 6.04 -21.06 -9.69
N THR A 347 5.20 -21.62 -10.56
CA THR A 347 5.55 -21.82 -11.98
C THR A 347 4.41 -21.47 -12.93
N ALA A 348 4.73 -21.26 -14.21
CA ALA A 348 3.78 -21.01 -15.29
C ALA A 348 2.61 -22.01 -15.33
N ALA A 349 2.92 -23.30 -15.31
CA ALA A 349 1.92 -24.37 -15.30
C ALA A 349 1.02 -24.34 -14.05
N ASP A 350 1.43 -23.62 -13.00
CA ASP A 350 0.63 -23.43 -11.80
C ASP A 350 -0.23 -22.19 -11.83
N ALA A 351 0.03 -21.28 -12.76
CA ALA A 351 -0.71 -20.04 -13.00
C ALA A 351 -1.69 -20.14 -14.18
N ASP A 352 -1.56 -21.18 -15.01
CA ASP A 352 -2.38 -21.36 -16.20
C ASP A 352 -3.88 -21.51 -15.90
N GLY A 353 -4.71 -20.70 -16.56
CA GLY A 353 -6.17 -20.70 -16.42
C GLY A 353 -6.71 -20.25 -15.06
N LEU A 354 -5.89 -19.64 -14.20
CA LEU A 354 -6.31 -19.20 -12.86
C LEU A 354 -6.47 -17.68 -12.80
N ALA A 355 -7.68 -17.22 -12.54
CA ALA A 355 -7.97 -15.79 -12.40
C ALA A 355 -7.24 -15.14 -11.19
N GLY A 356 -6.93 -15.91 -10.15
CA GLY A 356 -6.27 -15.42 -8.95
C GLY A 356 -7.24 -15.13 -7.82
N PHE A 357 -7.06 -13.99 -7.14
CA PHE A 357 -7.91 -13.62 -6.02
C PHE A 357 -8.35 -12.15 -6.08
N ASN A 358 -9.55 -11.90 -5.57
CA ASN A 358 -10.08 -10.60 -5.17
C ASN A 358 -10.69 -10.76 -3.77
N LEU A 359 -9.90 -10.42 -2.76
CA LEU A 359 -10.27 -10.58 -1.35
C LEU A 359 -10.73 -9.25 -0.78
N SER A 360 -11.85 -9.27 -0.06
CA SER A 360 -12.23 -8.17 0.81
C SER A 360 -11.28 -8.10 2.01
N LYS A 361 -11.06 -6.89 2.50
CA LYS A 361 -10.45 -6.63 3.81
C LYS A 361 -11.46 -5.88 4.66
N LEU A 362 -11.63 -6.27 5.91
CA LEU A 362 -12.45 -5.56 6.88
C LEU A 362 -11.78 -5.58 8.26
N GLN A 363 -11.28 -4.44 8.71
CA GLN A 363 -10.70 -4.30 10.03
C GLN A 363 -11.79 -4.38 11.10
N GLN A 364 -11.43 -4.99 12.22
CA GLN A 364 -12.28 -5.26 13.37
C GLN A 364 -11.89 -4.30 14.51
N PHE A 365 -12.86 -3.54 15.01
CA PHE A 365 -12.66 -2.57 16.08
C PHE A 365 -12.39 -3.27 17.41
N GLY A 366 -11.41 -2.80 18.18
CA GLY A 366 -11.10 -3.30 19.50
C GLY A 366 -11.84 -2.53 20.58
N GLN A 367 -12.71 -3.21 21.34
CA GLN A 367 -13.21 -2.66 22.59
C GLN A 367 -12.62 -3.46 23.76
N LEU A 368 -12.14 -2.73 24.78
CA LEU A 368 -11.70 -3.32 26.03
C LEU A 368 -12.93 -3.91 26.74
N VAL A 369 -13.10 -5.23 26.67
CA VAL A 369 -14.14 -5.91 27.45
C VAL A 369 -13.56 -6.24 28.81
N ILE A 370 -14.02 -5.53 29.85
CA ILE A 370 -13.80 -5.96 31.24
C ILE A 370 -14.77 -7.11 31.47
N THR A 371 -14.28 -8.35 31.38
CA THR A 371 -15.11 -9.54 31.60
C THR A 371 -15.45 -9.79 33.07
N ASP A 372 -14.87 -9.03 34.02
CA ASP A 372 -15.27 -9.07 35.44
C ASP A 372 -14.99 -7.74 36.16
N LEU A 373 -16.05 -7.06 36.62
CA LEU A 373 -15.96 -5.84 37.43
C LEU A 373 -15.81 -6.21 38.91
N ASN A 374 -14.64 -5.90 39.50
CA ASN A 374 -14.37 -6.08 40.92
C ASN A 374 -15.18 -5.08 41.78
N LEU A 375 -16.36 -5.46 42.25
CA LEU A 375 -17.11 -4.69 43.24
C LEU A 375 -16.69 -5.10 44.66
N HIS A 376 -15.83 -4.28 45.26
CA HIS A 376 -15.35 -4.48 46.63
C HIS A 376 -16.43 -4.07 47.66
N LEU A 377 -17.41 -4.94 47.90
CA LEU A 377 -18.39 -4.73 48.97
C LEU A 377 -17.78 -5.18 50.31
N LYS A 378 -17.32 -4.23 51.13
CA LYS A 378 -16.96 -4.48 52.53
C LYS A 378 -18.24 -4.70 53.35
N GLY A 379 -18.56 -5.94 53.67
CA GLY A 379 -19.53 -6.34 54.69
C GLY A 379 -18.87 -7.25 55.74
N PRO A 380 -19.25 -7.16 57.03
CA PRO A 380 -18.65 -7.97 58.08
C PRO A 380 -19.19 -9.40 57.99
N GLN A 381 -18.29 -10.38 58.08
CA GLN A 381 -18.56 -11.83 58.10
C GLN A 381 -18.90 -12.43 56.72
N TYR A 382 -17.91 -12.91 55.97
CA TYR A 382 -17.88 -14.19 55.21
C TYR A 382 -16.61 -14.24 54.34
N HIS A 383 -16.10 -15.46 54.11
CA HIS A 383 -14.81 -15.82 53.52
C HIS A 383 -14.29 -14.96 52.36
N GLN A 384 -13.02 -14.53 52.44
CA GLN A 384 -12.27 -13.99 51.30
C GLN A 384 -12.05 -15.09 50.26
N ARG A 385 -12.56 -14.91 49.04
CA ARG A 385 -12.08 -15.60 47.85
C ARG A 385 -11.39 -14.58 46.94
N GLN A 386 -10.12 -14.82 46.64
CA GLN A 386 -9.39 -14.10 45.59
C GLN A 386 -9.59 -14.87 44.28
N TYR A 387 -10.10 -14.19 43.25
CA TYR A 387 -10.10 -14.70 41.88
C TYR A 387 -9.17 -13.82 41.04
N LEU A 388 -8.32 -14.47 40.23
CA LEU A 388 -7.30 -13.85 39.39
C LEU A 388 -7.96 -13.27 38.13
N LEU A 389 -7.73 -11.99 37.82
CA LEU A 389 -8.22 -11.35 36.60
C LEU A 389 -7.42 -11.80 35.37
N PHE A 390 -8.13 -12.18 34.30
CA PHE A 390 -7.58 -12.24 32.94
C PHE A 390 -8.18 -11.10 32.12
N LEU A 391 -7.34 -10.18 31.65
CA LEU A 391 -7.73 -9.16 30.67
C LEU A 391 -7.56 -9.77 29.28
N SER A 392 -8.65 -10.02 28.57
CA SER A 392 -8.60 -10.38 27.14
C SER A 392 -9.25 -9.28 26.30
N SER A 393 -8.46 -8.64 25.44
CA SER A 393 -8.95 -7.76 24.39
C SER A 393 -9.68 -8.57 23.32
N VAL A 394 -10.92 -8.19 22.99
CA VAL A 394 -11.77 -8.84 21.98
C VAL A 394 -11.98 -7.87 20.82
N CYS A 395 -11.79 -8.33 19.58
CA CYS A 395 -12.00 -7.55 18.37
C CYS A 395 -13.40 -7.84 17.80
N PHE A 396 -14.17 -6.80 17.49
CA PHE A 396 -15.54 -6.85 16.99
C PHE A 396 -15.65 -6.26 15.58
N SER A 397 -16.73 -6.62 14.85
CA SER A 397 -16.92 -6.23 13.45
C SER A 397 -17.65 -4.89 13.24
N SER A 398 -18.05 -4.20 14.31
CA SER A 398 -18.92 -3.01 14.22
C SER A 398 -18.41 -1.88 15.11
N GLU A 399 -18.56 -0.64 14.61
CA GLU A 399 -18.42 0.60 15.37
C GLU A 399 -19.72 0.99 16.09
N ASP A 400 -20.86 0.37 15.75
CA ASP A 400 -22.18 0.69 16.33
C ASP A 400 -22.37 0.04 17.71
N PRO A 401 -22.57 0.82 18.79
CA PRO A 401 -22.74 0.30 20.15
C PRO A 401 -23.85 -0.77 20.29
N LYS A 402 -24.86 -0.76 19.41
CA LYS A 402 -26.00 -1.70 19.48
C LYS A 402 -25.63 -3.12 19.02
N ASP A 403 -24.79 -3.24 17.99
CA ASP A 403 -24.31 -4.54 17.48
C ASP A 403 -23.22 -5.15 18.37
N ILE A 404 -22.53 -4.29 19.12
CA ILE A 404 -21.57 -4.71 20.14
C ILE A 404 -22.30 -5.33 21.34
N LEU A 405 -23.42 -4.74 21.78
CA LEU A 405 -24.24 -5.27 22.89
C LEU A 405 -24.82 -6.66 22.60
N SER A 406 -25.31 -6.91 21.38
CA SER A 406 -25.84 -8.22 20.98
C SER A 406 -24.74 -9.30 20.93
N SER A 407 -23.52 -8.93 20.54
CA SER A 407 -22.34 -9.80 20.53
C SER A 407 -21.85 -10.12 21.96
N ILE A 408 -21.98 -9.16 22.89
CA ILE A 408 -21.65 -9.33 24.31
C ILE A 408 -22.66 -10.26 25.00
N ASP A 409 -23.97 -10.14 24.70
CA ASP A 409 -25.01 -11.01 25.27
C ASP A 409 -24.79 -12.49 24.89
N LEU A 410 -24.32 -12.77 23.68
CA LEU A 410 -24.01 -14.14 23.22
C LEU A 410 -22.82 -14.78 23.96
N LEU A 411 -21.81 -13.97 24.31
CA LEU A 411 -20.62 -14.38 25.07
C LEU A 411 -20.94 -14.61 26.55
N LEU A 412 -21.79 -13.75 27.15
CA LEU A 412 -22.26 -13.92 28.53
C LEU A 412 -23.15 -15.16 28.70
N PHE A 413 -23.98 -15.49 27.69
CA PHE A 413 -24.79 -16.71 27.70
C PHE A 413 -23.92 -17.98 27.65
N SER A 414 -22.78 -17.93 26.96
CA SER A 414 -21.85 -19.06 26.87
C SER A 414 -21.09 -19.31 28.18
N ILE A 415 -20.84 -18.27 28.98
CA ILE A 415 -20.19 -18.39 30.30
C ILE A 415 -21.17 -18.93 31.34
N GLN A 416 -22.48 -18.61 31.25
CA GLN A 416 -23.47 -19.21 32.15
C GLN A 416 -23.62 -20.72 31.95
N LEU A 417 -23.50 -21.23 30.72
CA LEU A 417 -23.65 -22.66 30.41
C LEU A 417 -22.46 -23.53 30.84
N SER A 418 -21.28 -22.96 31.12
CA SER A 418 -20.14 -23.71 31.67
C SER A 418 -20.10 -23.73 33.21
N SER A 419 -21.11 -23.15 33.87
CA SER A 419 -21.17 -22.97 35.32
C SER A 419 -22.37 -23.65 36.00
N SER A 420 -23.11 -24.49 35.27
CA SER A 420 -24.18 -25.34 35.81
C SER A 420 -23.77 -26.80 35.88
#